data_AF-A0A929GIQ9-F1
#
_entry.id   AF-A0A929GIQ9-F1
#
_cell.length_a   1.000
_cell.length_b   1.000
_cell.length_c   1.000
_cell.angle_alpha   90.00
_cell.angle_beta   90.00
_cell.angle_gamma   90.00
#
_symmetry.space_group_name_H-M   'P 1'
#
loop_
_entity.id
_entity.type
_entity.pdbx_description
1 polymer ?
#
loop_
_entity_poly.entity_id
_entity_poly.type
_entity_poly.pdbx_seq_one_letter_code
_entity_poly.pdbx_strand_id
1 'polypeptide(L)'
;LTGLYDDFFDKTHLDLDDIRKIMDRPDGLEASSSLEKLFVRFLEKVHENLYDKAFFTSSFDQVFYAQIDSNKQVSEDLSTELLREVTFRKGGNSLLFYRSVFEHELRSGEEPALFNAGGLMQLGNDIFDVYKDENQNVQTLVTTCGQIDQLREIFSAQLKKTISLIKQTDFDKHDIQAYLQKLLLGISRCYVCMDQLERLQKKTGGRFIPSEYSRKELICDMEKPGNILRSLRYFTAYDF
;
A
#
# COMPACT_ATOMS: atom_id res chain seq x y z
N LEU A 1 -8.77 4.96 10.24
CA LEU A 1 -9.33 3.60 10.47
C LEU A 1 -8.29 2.54 10.15
N THR A 2 -7.82 2.43 8.91
CA THR A 2 -6.79 1.46 8.47
C THR A 2 -5.51 1.46 9.31
N GLY A 3 -4.92 2.61 9.64
CA GLY A 3 -3.72 2.60 10.52
C GLY A 3 -3.97 2.07 11.94
N LEU A 4 -5.18 2.26 12.50
CA LEU A 4 -5.58 1.66 13.78
C LEU A 4 -5.90 0.17 13.63
N TYR A 5 -6.38 -0.20 12.45
CA TYR A 5 -6.70 -1.58 12.09
C TYR A 5 -5.44 -2.42 11.89
N ASP A 6 -4.45 -1.89 11.16
CA ASP A 6 -3.13 -2.50 10.98
C ASP A 6 -2.46 -2.73 12.34
N ASP A 7 -2.60 -1.78 13.27
CA ASP A 7 -2.09 -1.93 14.64
C ASP A 7 -2.69 -3.13 15.37
N PHE A 8 -3.93 -3.56 15.06
CA PHE A 8 -4.47 -4.79 15.64
C PHE A 8 -3.71 -6.04 15.20
N PHE A 9 -3.24 -6.09 13.96
CA PHE A 9 -2.46 -7.22 13.44
C PHE A 9 -0.98 -7.12 13.82
N ASP A 10 -0.41 -5.92 13.77
CA ASP A 10 1.03 -5.71 13.87
C ASP A 10 1.52 -5.50 15.32
N LYS A 11 0.67 -4.93 16.18
CA LYS A 11 1.08 -4.41 17.51
C LYS A 11 0.28 -4.96 18.67
N THR A 12 -0.93 -5.47 18.43
CA THR A 12 -1.73 -6.10 19.48
C THR A 12 -1.61 -7.62 19.45
N HIS A 13 -1.94 -8.26 20.58
CA HIS A 13 -2.04 -9.71 20.68
C HIS A 13 -3.48 -10.21 20.48
N LEU A 14 -4.31 -9.45 19.78
CA LEU A 14 -5.68 -9.86 19.47
C LEU A 14 -5.63 -11.05 18.50
N ASP A 15 -6.49 -12.04 18.73
CA ASP A 15 -6.66 -13.11 17.75
C ASP A 15 -7.58 -12.65 16.59
N LEU A 16 -7.60 -13.44 15.52
CA LEU A 16 -8.37 -13.10 14.31
C LEU A 16 -9.87 -13.03 14.58
N ASP A 17 -10.38 -13.81 15.53
CA ASP A 17 -11.80 -13.85 15.87
C ASP A 17 -12.20 -12.57 16.62
N ASP A 18 -11.34 -12.06 17.49
CA ASP A 18 -11.56 -10.82 18.21
C ASP A 18 -11.45 -9.60 17.29
N ILE A 19 -10.48 -9.57 16.39
CA ILE A 19 -10.41 -8.55 15.32
C ILE A 19 -11.70 -8.58 14.50
N ARG A 20 -12.17 -9.77 14.13
CA ARG A 20 -13.41 -9.93 13.36
C ARG A 20 -14.64 -9.46 14.12
N LYS A 21 -14.76 -9.75 15.42
CA LYS A 21 -15.86 -9.27 16.26
C LYS A 21 -15.89 -7.75 16.34
N ILE A 22 -14.72 -7.11 16.51
CA ILE A 22 -14.59 -5.65 16.52
C ILE A 22 -15.11 -5.03 15.23
N MET A 23 -14.95 -5.72 14.10
CA MET A 23 -15.45 -5.29 12.81
C MET A 23 -16.95 -5.50 12.63
N ASP A 24 -17.49 -6.65 13.01
CA ASP A 24 -18.86 -7.05 12.71
C ASP A 24 -19.89 -6.36 13.63
N ARG A 25 -19.49 -5.95 14.85
CA ARG A 25 -20.40 -5.33 15.85
C ARG A 25 -19.70 -4.27 16.72
N PRO A 26 -19.55 -3.02 16.24
CA PRO A 26 -19.06 -1.95 17.11
C PRO A 26 -20.00 -1.71 18.31
N ASP A 27 -21.31 -1.90 18.13
CA ASP A 27 -22.31 -1.69 19.17
C ASP A 27 -22.28 -2.80 20.24
N GLY A 28 -21.97 -2.42 21.48
CA GLY A 28 -22.01 -3.33 22.65
C GLY A 28 -20.72 -4.10 22.93
N LEU A 29 -19.63 -3.82 22.21
CA LEU A 29 -18.29 -4.30 22.58
C LEU A 29 -17.76 -3.53 23.80
N GLU A 30 -17.45 -4.25 24.88
CA GLU A 30 -16.60 -3.70 25.95
C GLU A 30 -15.16 -3.63 25.45
N ALA A 31 -14.85 -2.60 24.67
CA ALA A 31 -13.49 -2.32 24.23
C ALA A 31 -12.55 -2.22 25.44
N SER A 32 -11.54 -3.07 25.47
CA SER A 32 -10.66 -3.28 26.62
C SER A 32 -9.51 -2.26 26.65
N SER A 33 -9.04 -1.84 25.47
CA SER A 33 -7.95 -0.88 25.30
C SER A 33 -8.41 0.49 24.77
N SER A 34 -7.60 1.52 25.00
CA SER A 34 -7.84 2.84 24.40
C SER A 34 -7.84 2.80 22.86
N LEU A 35 -7.06 1.87 22.27
CA LEU A 35 -6.99 1.67 20.83
C LEU A 35 -8.31 1.12 20.28
N GLU A 36 -8.83 0.06 20.90
CA GLU A 36 -10.15 -0.51 20.56
C GLU A 36 -11.27 0.52 20.71
N LYS A 37 -11.29 1.28 21.82
CA LYS A 37 -12.29 2.33 22.04
C LYS A 37 -12.27 3.40 20.96
N LEU A 38 -11.08 3.82 20.54
CA LEU A 38 -10.92 4.80 19.48
C LEU A 38 -11.37 4.24 18.13
N PHE A 39 -11.01 2.98 17.84
CA PHE A 39 -11.40 2.30 16.63
C PHE A 39 -12.92 2.15 16.52
N VAL A 40 -13.57 1.62 17.55
CA VAL A 40 -15.04 1.46 17.63
C VAL A 40 -15.73 2.80 17.40
N ARG A 41 -15.30 3.87 18.09
CA ARG A 41 -15.89 5.20 17.94
C ARG A 41 -15.78 5.76 16.51
N PHE A 42 -14.67 5.50 15.83
CA PHE A 42 -14.53 5.90 14.41
C PHE A 42 -15.36 5.02 13.48
N LEU A 43 -15.46 3.73 13.78
CA LEU A 43 -16.26 2.80 12.99
C LEU A 43 -17.75 3.13 13.08
N GLU A 44 -18.27 3.43 14.28
CA GLU A 44 -19.63 3.94 14.51
C GLU A 44 -19.89 5.18 13.64
N LYS A 45 -18.98 6.16 13.68
CA LYS A 45 -19.10 7.38 12.87
C LYS A 45 -19.08 7.11 11.38
N VAL A 46 -18.33 6.11 10.91
CA VAL A 46 -18.41 5.69 9.52
C VAL A 46 -19.78 5.08 9.23
N HIS A 47 -20.25 4.12 10.03
CA HIS A 47 -21.56 3.47 9.82
C HIS A 47 -22.75 4.42 9.82
N GLU A 48 -22.70 5.49 10.63
CA GLU A 48 -23.70 6.57 10.63
C GLU A 48 -23.77 7.32 9.29
N ASN A 49 -22.67 7.37 8.54
CA ASN A 49 -22.52 8.18 7.31
C ASN A 49 -22.31 7.33 6.04
N LEU A 50 -22.45 5.99 6.12
CA LEU A 50 -22.26 5.11 4.95
C LEU A 50 -23.40 5.29 3.95
N TYR A 51 -23.02 5.58 2.71
CA TYR A 51 -23.93 5.55 1.57
C TYR A 51 -24.28 4.11 1.16
N ASP A 52 -23.26 3.27 0.95
CA ASP A 52 -23.43 1.86 0.60
C ASP A 52 -22.81 0.96 1.67
N LYS A 53 -23.66 0.46 2.57
CA LYS A 53 -23.26 -0.44 3.64
C LYS A 53 -22.77 -1.79 3.11
N ALA A 54 -23.35 -2.30 2.03
CA ALA A 54 -22.99 -3.60 1.50
C ALA A 54 -21.58 -3.56 0.87
N PHE A 55 -21.31 -2.54 0.06
CA PHE A 55 -19.99 -2.34 -0.54
C PHE A 55 -18.91 -2.07 0.52
N PHE A 56 -19.25 -1.31 1.56
CA PHE A 56 -18.36 -1.12 2.70
C PHE A 56 -18.02 -2.44 3.39
N THR A 57 -19.02 -3.24 3.79
CA THR A 57 -18.80 -4.52 4.46
C THR A 57 -17.98 -5.47 3.58
N SER A 58 -18.30 -5.60 2.29
CA SER A 58 -17.52 -6.47 1.38
C SER A 58 -16.08 -5.99 1.20
N SER A 59 -15.86 -4.68 1.09
CA SER A 59 -14.50 -4.12 0.95
C SER A 59 -13.70 -4.30 2.24
N PHE A 60 -14.36 -4.15 3.39
CA PHE A 60 -13.75 -4.42 4.69
C PHE A 60 -13.32 -5.89 4.79
N ASP A 61 -14.21 -6.83 4.45
CA ASP A 61 -13.89 -8.27 4.44
C ASP A 61 -12.67 -8.58 3.56
N GLN A 62 -12.59 -7.95 2.38
CA GLN A 62 -11.46 -8.11 1.48
C GLN A 62 -10.15 -7.58 2.08
N VAL A 63 -10.18 -6.49 2.86
CA VAL A 63 -9.01 -5.99 3.60
C VAL A 63 -8.60 -6.97 4.70
N PHE A 64 -9.56 -7.50 5.47
CA PHE A 64 -9.30 -8.49 6.52
C PHE A 64 -8.59 -9.74 5.98
N TYR A 65 -9.13 -10.32 4.89
CA TYR A 65 -8.50 -11.49 4.29
C TYR A 65 -7.15 -11.18 3.64
N ALA A 66 -6.98 -10.01 3.03
CA ALA A 66 -5.69 -9.59 2.49
C ALA A 66 -4.63 -9.43 3.60
N GLN A 67 -5.02 -8.93 4.77
CA GLN A 67 -4.14 -8.81 5.92
C GLN A 67 -3.76 -10.18 6.49
N ILE A 68 -4.71 -11.11 6.62
CA ILE A 68 -4.42 -12.51 7.00
C ILE A 68 -3.41 -13.13 6.04
N ASP A 69 -3.62 -12.97 4.74
CA ASP A 69 -2.71 -13.53 3.74
C ASP A 69 -1.34 -12.86 3.77
N SER A 70 -1.24 -11.60 4.18
CA SER A 70 0.05 -10.92 4.37
C SER A 70 0.89 -11.52 5.51
N ASN A 71 0.28 -12.20 6.48
CA ASN A 71 1.03 -12.91 7.54
C ASN A 71 1.91 -14.03 6.98
N LYS A 72 1.55 -14.60 5.82
CA LYS A 72 2.37 -15.60 5.13
C LYS A 72 3.75 -15.06 4.75
N GLN A 73 3.86 -13.74 4.53
CA GLN A 73 5.12 -13.06 4.22
C GLN A 73 6.13 -13.13 5.38
N VAL A 74 5.69 -13.45 6.61
CA VAL A 74 6.56 -13.59 7.78
C VAL A 74 6.91 -15.05 8.04
N SER A 75 6.00 -15.98 7.76
CA SER A 75 6.11 -17.38 8.20
C SER A 75 6.51 -18.38 7.12
N GLU A 76 6.38 -18.04 5.85
CA GLU A 76 6.54 -18.96 4.71
C GLU A 76 7.53 -18.39 3.68
N ASP A 77 8.34 -19.24 3.06
CA ASP A 77 9.15 -18.85 1.89
C ASP A 77 8.23 -18.75 0.67
N LEU A 78 7.97 -17.51 0.23
CA LEU A 78 6.98 -17.23 -0.82
C LEU A 78 7.66 -17.02 -2.17
N SER A 79 7.05 -17.55 -3.24
CA SER A 79 7.49 -17.24 -4.59
C SER A 79 7.27 -15.76 -4.92
N THR A 80 8.05 -15.23 -5.86
CA THR A 80 7.91 -13.85 -6.34
C THR A 80 6.50 -13.57 -6.87
N GLU A 81 5.85 -14.54 -7.50
CA GLU A 81 4.47 -14.43 -7.98
C GLU A 81 3.47 -14.26 -6.83
N LEU A 82 3.62 -15.04 -5.75
CA LEU A 82 2.75 -14.94 -4.58
C LEU A 82 3.00 -13.64 -3.80
N LEU A 83 4.26 -13.23 -3.65
CA LEU A 83 4.59 -11.93 -3.06
C LEU A 83 3.93 -10.79 -3.84
N ARG A 84 3.98 -10.85 -5.16
CA ARG A 84 3.33 -9.88 -6.04
C ARG A 84 1.81 -9.86 -5.85
N GLU A 85 1.19 -11.02 -5.78
CA GLU A 85 -0.26 -11.14 -5.55
C GLU A 85 -0.66 -10.56 -4.20
N VAL A 86 0.04 -10.91 -3.13
CA VAL A 86 -0.23 -10.44 -1.77
C VAL A 86 -0.05 -8.92 -1.68
N THR A 87 1.09 -8.38 -2.14
CA THR A 87 1.36 -6.93 -2.17
C THR A 87 0.25 -6.17 -2.90
N PHE A 88 -0.12 -6.62 -4.11
CA PHE A 88 -1.11 -5.89 -4.91
C PHE A 88 -2.53 -6.01 -4.40
N ARG A 89 -2.92 -7.18 -3.89
CA ARG A 89 -4.25 -7.37 -3.31
C ARG A 89 -4.42 -6.59 -2.01
N LYS A 90 -3.40 -6.53 -1.14
CA LYS A 90 -3.40 -5.71 0.07
C LYS A 90 -3.66 -4.23 -0.24
N GLY A 91 -2.85 -3.66 -1.13
CA GLY A 91 -3.01 -2.28 -1.55
C GLY A 91 -4.32 -2.01 -2.29
N GLY A 92 -4.70 -2.87 -3.23
CA GLY A 92 -5.91 -2.73 -4.04
C GLY A 92 -7.19 -2.77 -3.20
N ASN A 93 -7.32 -3.76 -2.32
CA ASN A 93 -8.46 -3.88 -1.40
C ASN A 93 -8.52 -2.68 -0.45
N SER A 94 -7.37 -2.20 0.04
CA SER A 94 -7.32 -1.03 0.92
C SER A 94 -7.84 0.24 0.24
N LEU A 95 -7.51 0.46 -1.05
CA LEU A 95 -8.00 1.62 -1.77
C LEU A 95 -9.50 1.53 -2.09
N LEU A 96 -10.00 0.33 -2.42
CA LEU A 96 -11.44 0.10 -2.58
C LEU A 96 -12.20 0.29 -1.27
N PHE A 97 -11.63 -0.13 -0.14
CA PHE A 97 -12.19 0.14 1.18
C PHE A 97 -12.25 1.63 1.52
N TYR A 98 -11.24 2.43 1.17
CA TYR A 98 -11.38 3.89 1.29
C TYR A 98 -12.43 4.45 0.36
N ARG A 99 -12.60 3.87 -0.83
CA ARG A 99 -13.60 4.31 -1.80
C ARG A 99 -15.03 3.96 -1.36
N SER A 100 -15.23 2.92 -0.55
CA SER A 100 -16.56 2.46 -0.14
C SER A 100 -17.28 3.38 0.84
N VAL A 101 -16.61 4.36 1.44
CA VAL A 101 -17.24 5.35 2.33
C VAL A 101 -17.73 6.61 1.60
N PHE A 102 -17.53 6.69 0.28
CA PHE A 102 -17.92 7.87 -0.51
C PHE A 102 -19.39 7.79 -0.92
N GLU A 103 -20.03 8.96 -1.07
CA GLU A 103 -21.47 9.09 -1.31
C GLU A 103 -21.96 8.67 -2.70
N HIS A 104 -21.05 8.30 -3.60
CA HIS A 104 -21.37 8.02 -4.99
C HIS A 104 -21.00 6.57 -5.33
N GLU A 105 -21.85 5.91 -6.12
CA GLU A 105 -21.54 4.61 -6.71
C GLU A 105 -20.25 4.65 -7.52
N LEU A 106 -19.62 3.50 -7.69
CA LEU A 106 -18.45 3.35 -8.55
C LEU A 106 -18.84 3.64 -10.00
N ARG A 107 -18.03 4.47 -10.66
CA ARG A 107 -18.18 4.70 -12.10
C ARG A 107 -17.53 3.63 -12.95
N SER A 108 -17.84 3.62 -14.24
CA SER A 108 -17.31 2.61 -15.16
C SER A 108 -15.77 2.69 -15.22
N GLY A 109 -15.12 1.55 -14.96
CA GLY A 109 -13.66 1.44 -14.94
C GLY A 109 -12.99 1.97 -13.67
N GLU A 110 -13.72 2.56 -12.73
CA GLU A 110 -13.16 3.12 -11.50
C GLU A 110 -12.53 2.03 -10.61
N GLU A 111 -13.26 0.93 -10.39
CA GLU A 111 -12.81 -0.18 -9.55
C GLU A 111 -11.45 -0.78 -9.99
N PRO A 112 -11.26 -1.24 -11.24
CA PRO A 112 -9.97 -1.78 -11.66
C PRO A 112 -8.86 -0.71 -11.64
N ALA A 113 -9.17 0.57 -11.91
CA ALA A 113 -8.21 1.66 -11.83
C ALA A 113 -7.71 1.88 -10.39
N LEU A 114 -8.64 1.95 -9.44
CA LEU A 114 -8.32 2.11 -8.01
C LEU A 114 -7.63 0.87 -7.46
N PHE A 115 -8.10 -0.35 -7.76
CA PHE A 115 -7.43 -1.56 -7.31
C PHE A 115 -5.96 -1.60 -7.78
N ASN A 116 -5.70 -1.24 -9.05
CA ASN A 116 -4.35 -1.21 -9.60
C ASN A 116 -3.48 -0.11 -8.98
N ALA A 117 -4.05 1.07 -8.75
CA ALA A 117 -3.38 2.19 -8.07
C ALA A 117 -3.03 1.85 -6.61
N GLY A 118 -3.95 1.19 -5.88
CA GLY A 118 -3.73 0.73 -4.52
C GLY A 118 -2.57 -0.27 -4.45
N GLY A 119 -2.51 -1.24 -5.36
CA GLY A 119 -1.38 -2.17 -5.44
C GLY A 119 -0.04 -1.47 -5.77
N LEU A 120 -0.05 -0.47 -6.64
CA LEU A 120 1.13 0.36 -6.91
C LEU A 120 1.58 1.13 -5.66
N MET A 121 0.64 1.69 -4.90
CA MET A 121 0.92 2.40 -3.65
C MET A 121 1.49 1.47 -2.58
N GLN A 122 1.00 0.23 -2.48
CA GLN A 122 1.56 -0.75 -1.54
C GLN A 122 2.99 -1.15 -1.92
N LEU A 123 3.27 -1.40 -3.20
CA LEU A 123 4.66 -1.64 -3.62
C LEU A 123 5.54 -0.40 -3.37
N GLY A 124 4.98 0.81 -3.51
CA GLY A 124 5.64 2.05 -3.10
C GLY A 124 5.95 2.08 -1.61
N ASN A 125 5.05 1.61 -0.75
CA ASN A 125 5.28 1.50 0.69
C ASN A 125 6.42 0.51 0.99
N ASP A 126 6.39 -0.70 0.43
CA ASP A 126 7.45 -1.71 0.60
C ASP A 126 8.84 -1.17 0.15
N ILE A 127 8.88 -0.32 -0.90
CA ILE A 127 10.11 0.36 -1.37
C ILE A 127 10.68 1.30 -0.30
N PHE A 128 9.85 1.95 0.51
CA PHE A 128 10.30 2.85 1.58
C PHE A 128 10.57 2.13 2.90
N ASP A 129 9.88 1.02 3.14
CA ASP A 129 9.90 0.30 4.42
C ASP A 129 10.91 -0.86 4.48
N VAL A 130 11.84 -0.97 3.51
CA VAL A 130 12.86 -2.04 3.46
C VAL A 130 13.54 -2.32 4.80
N TYR A 131 13.95 -1.28 5.53
CA TYR A 131 14.57 -1.46 6.85
C TYR A 131 13.62 -2.08 7.87
N LYS A 132 12.36 -1.63 7.90
CA LYS A 132 11.33 -2.13 8.81
C LYS A 132 11.03 -3.58 8.48
N ASP A 133 10.76 -3.87 7.22
CA ASP A 133 10.37 -5.19 6.73
C ASP A 133 11.49 -6.21 6.97
N GLU A 134 12.73 -5.85 6.64
CA GLU A 134 13.90 -6.70 6.91
C GLU A 134 14.04 -7.01 8.41
N ASN A 135 13.95 -5.99 9.27
CA ASN A 135 14.09 -6.17 10.71
C ASN A 135 12.93 -6.98 11.33
N GLN A 136 11.79 -7.05 10.66
CA GLN A 136 10.64 -7.86 11.06
C GLN A 136 10.58 -9.22 10.36
N ASN A 137 11.59 -9.56 9.53
CA ASN A 137 11.62 -10.75 8.68
C ASN A 137 10.41 -10.86 7.75
N VAL A 138 9.89 -9.72 7.27
CA VAL A 138 8.79 -9.66 6.30
C VAL A 138 9.38 -9.79 4.90
N GLN A 139 8.97 -10.84 4.18
CA GLN A 139 9.28 -11.02 2.78
C GLN A 139 8.39 -10.13 1.93
N THR A 140 8.98 -9.16 1.25
CA THR A 140 8.30 -8.32 0.26
C THR A 140 8.96 -8.51 -1.09
N LEU A 141 8.35 -7.97 -2.15
CA LEU A 141 9.01 -7.89 -3.45
C LEU A 141 10.35 -7.15 -3.37
N VAL A 142 10.54 -6.28 -2.37
CA VAL A 142 11.76 -5.47 -2.22
C VAL A 142 12.81 -6.17 -1.38
N THR A 143 12.44 -6.79 -0.26
CA THR A 143 13.42 -7.47 0.61
C THR A 143 13.95 -8.76 -0.03
N THR A 144 13.16 -9.39 -0.91
CA THR A 144 13.56 -10.62 -1.61
C THR A 144 14.17 -10.38 -2.99
N CYS A 145 14.08 -9.16 -3.57
CA CYS A 145 14.66 -8.91 -4.88
C CYS A 145 16.19 -8.94 -4.81
N GLY A 146 16.80 -9.84 -5.59
CA GLY A 146 18.25 -9.86 -5.73
C GLY A 146 18.78 -8.70 -6.58
N GLN A 147 17.92 -8.06 -7.38
CA GLN A 147 18.26 -6.97 -8.29
C GLN A 147 17.14 -5.91 -8.30
N ILE A 148 17.52 -4.65 -8.04
CA ILE A 148 16.57 -3.52 -7.94
C ILE A 148 16.07 -3.08 -9.32
N ASP A 149 16.80 -3.33 -10.40
CA ASP A 149 16.34 -3.05 -11.76
C ASP A 149 15.09 -3.87 -12.13
N GLN A 150 15.03 -5.14 -11.73
CA GLN A 150 13.84 -5.98 -11.90
C GLN A 150 12.64 -5.43 -11.11
N LEU A 151 12.87 -4.97 -9.88
CA LEU A 151 11.85 -4.29 -9.08
C LEU A 151 11.36 -3.01 -9.78
N ARG A 152 12.28 -2.22 -10.35
CA ARG A 152 11.96 -1.01 -11.12
C ARG A 152 11.12 -1.33 -12.35
N GLU A 153 11.40 -2.43 -13.05
CA GLU A 153 10.59 -2.89 -14.19
C GLU A 153 9.17 -3.25 -13.76
N ILE A 154 9.01 -4.00 -12.66
CA ILE A 154 7.70 -4.35 -12.08
C ILE A 154 6.93 -3.09 -11.72
N PHE A 155 7.57 -2.16 -11.02
CA PHE A 155 6.97 -0.89 -10.60
C PHE A 155 6.54 -0.04 -11.80
N SER A 156 7.41 0.09 -12.79
CA SER A 156 7.15 0.89 -14.00
C SER A 156 6.04 0.28 -14.86
N ALA A 157 5.99 -1.05 -14.97
CA ALA A 157 4.92 -1.76 -15.66
C ALA A 157 3.57 -1.57 -14.95
N GLN A 158 3.56 -1.66 -13.62
CA GLN A 158 2.37 -1.42 -12.81
C GLN A 158 1.89 0.04 -12.95
N LEU A 159 2.80 1.03 -12.89
CA LEU A 159 2.45 2.43 -13.09
C LEU A 159 1.85 2.70 -14.47
N LYS A 160 2.43 2.14 -15.55
CA LYS A 160 1.87 2.25 -16.90
C LYS A 160 0.47 1.66 -16.99
N LYS A 161 0.24 0.50 -16.36
CA LYS A 161 -1.08 -0.14 -16.29
C LYS A 161 -2.07 0.74 -15.51
N THR A 162 -1.66 1.28 -14.36
CA THR A 162 -2.47 2.19 -13.55
C THR A 162 -2.88 3.43 -14.35
N ILE A 163 -1.94 4.11 -15.02
CA ILE A 163 -2.22 5.28 -15.87
C ILE A 163 -3.22 4.92 -16.97
N SER A 164 -3.01 3.78 -17.64
CA SER A 164 -3.87 3.32 -18.72
C SER A 164 -5.31 3.08 -18.24
N LEU A 165 -5.48 2.41 -17.10
CA LEU A 165 -6.79 2.14 -16.51
C LEU A 165 -7.51 3.43 -16.11
N ILE A 166 -6.81 4.37 -15.47
CA ILE A 166 -7.37 5.66 -15.08
C ILE A 166 -7.82 6.45 -16.32
N LYS A 167 -7.01 6.47 -17.39
CA LYS A 167 -7.36 7.15 -18.66
C LYS A 167 -8.54 6.52 -19.40
N GLN A 168 -8.92 5.27 -19.07
CA GLN A 168 -10.06 4.56 -19.66
C GLN A 168 -11.36 4.70 -18.85
N THR A 169 -11.32 5.36 -17.70
CA THR A 169 -12.52 5.65 -16.91
C THR A 169 -13.44 6.64 -17.64
N ASP A 170 -14.69 6.72 -17.21
CA ASP A 170 -15.70 7.64 -17.74
C ASP A 170 -15.67 9.04 -17.09
N PHE A 171 -14.62 9.35 -16.30
CA PHE A 171 -14.44 10.66 -15.69
C PHE A 171 -14.02 11.71 -16.73
N ASP A 172 -14.27 12.98 -16.40
CA ASP A 172 -13.84 14.09 -17.24
C ASP A 172 -12.31 14.12 -17.37
N LYS A 173 -11.82 14.46 -18.57
CA LYS A 173 -10.37 14.49 -18.87
C LYS A 173 -9.58 15.38 -17.89
N HIS A 174 -10.19 16.48 -17.46
CA HIS A 174 -9.59 17.38 -16.47
C HIS A 174 -9.38 16.68 -15.12
N ASP A 175 -10.36 15.91 -14.65
CA ASP A 175 -10.30 15.21 -13.37
C ASP A 175 -9.35 14.02 -13.42
N ILE A 176 -9.34 13.29 -14.56
CA ILE A 176 -8.34 12.26 -14.86
C ILE A 176 -6.93 12.85 -14.77
N GLN A 177 -6.68 13.99 -15.42
CA GLN A 177 -5.37 14.63 -15.41
C GLN A 177 -5.00 15.10 -13.99
N ALA A 178 -5.91 15.73 -13.27
CA ALA A 178 -5.68 16.20 -11.91
C ALA A 178 -5.40 15.04 -10.94
N TYR A 179 -6.10 13.90 -11.09
CA TYR A 179 -5.85 12.70 -10.30
C TYR A 179 -4.47 12.11 -10.60
N LEU A 180 -4.13 11.94 -11.88
CA LEU A 180 -2.83 11.42 -12.31
C LEU A 180 -1.67 12.28 -11.82
N GLN A 181 -1.80 13.61 -11.84
CA GLN A 181 -0.78 14.51 -11.30
C GLN A 181 -0.55 14.30 -9.81
N LYS A 182 -1.62 14.18 -9.01
CA LYS A 182 -1.52 13.92 -7.56
C LYS A 182 -0.87 12.56 -7.29
N LEU A 183 -1.30 11.52 -8.00
CA LEU A 183 -0.73 10.17 -7.89
C LEU A 183 0.77 10.18 -8.23
N LEU A 184 1.14 10.75 -9.39
CA LEU A 184 2.53 10.78 -9.86
C LEU A 184 3.42 11.64 -8.97
N LEU A 185 2.91 12.70 -8.36
CA LEU A 185 3.67 13.49 -7.39
C LEU A 185 4.13 12.61 -6.22
N GLY A 186 3.25 11.76 -5.68
CA GLY A 186 3.60 10.80 -4.63
C GLY A 186 4.50 9.67 -5.13
N ILE A 187 4.10 9.02 -6.23
CA ILE A 187 4.77 7.84 -6.78
C ILE A 187 6.18 8.12 -7.30
N SER A 188 6.45 9.34 -7.81
CA SER A 188 7.78 9.74 -8.28
C SER A 188 8.88 9.57 -7.23
N ARG A 189 8.53 9.65 -5.95
CA ARG A 189 9.45 9.46 -4.82
C ARG A 189 10.01 8.04 -4.75
N CYS A 190 9.26 7.04 -5.21
CA CYS A 190 9.70 5.64 -5.22
C CYS A 190 10.92 5.44 -6.12
N TYR A 191 11.00 6.16 -7.25
CA TYR A 191 12.18 6.11 -8.12
C TYR A 191 13.43 6.67 -7.45
N VAL A 192 13.29 7.72 -6.62
CA VAL A 192 14.41 8.27 -5.84
C VAL A 192 14.91 7.25 -4.82
N CYS A 193 14.00 6.52 -4.18
CA CYS A 193 14.35 5.42 -3.28
C CYS A 193 15.05 4.28 -4.04
N MET A 194 14.51 3.83 -5.17
CA MET A 194 15.15 2.80 -6.00
C MET A 194 16.55 3.22 -6.48
N ASP A 195 16.78 4.50 -6.83
CA ASP A 195 18.14 5.01 -7.15
C ASP A 195 19.11 4.89 -5.96
N GLN A 196 18.60 4.97 -4.73
CA GLN A 196 19.39 4.73 -3.52
C GLN A 196 19.68 3.23 -3.37
N LEU A 197 18.67 2.37 -3.49
CA LEU A 197 18.82 0.92 -3.35
C LEU A 197 19.74 0.32 -4.42
N GLU A 198 19.66 0.78 -5.68
CA GLU A 198 20.58 0.39 -6.76
C GLU A 198 22.04 0.76 -6.46
N ARG A 199 22.28 1.87 -5.76
CA ARG A 199 23.63 2.25 -5.32
C ARG A 199 24.12 1.36 -4.18
N LEU A 200 23.22 0.88 -3.31
CA LEU A 200 23.56 -0.08 -2.26
C LEU A 200 23.86 -1.46 -2.83
N GLN A 201 23.08 -1.92 -3.80
CA GLN A 201 23.31 -3.17 -4.52
C GLN A 201 24.76 -3.28 -5.07
N LYS A 202 25.37 -2.15 -5.50
CA LYS A 202 26.76 -2.12 -5.96
C LYS A 202 27.79 -2.41 -4.86
N LYS A 203 27.47 -2.16 -3.58
CA LYS A 203 28.36 -2.42 -2.45
C LYS A 203 28.50 -3.91 -2.14
N THR A 204 27.50 -4.70 -2.50
CA THR A 204 27.38 -6.14 -2.22
C THR A 204 27.56 -6.97 -3.49
N GLY A 205 28.55 -6.60 -4.31
CA GLY A 205 28.91 -7.36 -5.51
C GLY A 205 27.85 -7.37 -6.60
N GLY A 206 26.94 -6.38 -6.60
CA GLY A 206 25.87 -6.28 -7.59
C GLY A 206 24.58 -7.01 -7.22
N ARG A 207 24.46 -7.57 -6.01
CA ARG A 207 23.22 -8.17 -5.50
C ARG A 207 22.65 -7.33 -4.36
N PHE A 208 21.35 -7.05 -4.36
CA PHE A 208 20.71 -6.36 -3.25
C PHE A 208 20.50 -7.34 -2.09
N ILE A 209 21.08 -7.05 -0.93
CA ILE A 209 21.04 -7.91 0.26
C ILE A 209 20.75 -6.99 1.47
N PRO A 210 19.46 -6.78 1.83
CA PRO A 210 19.07 -5.82 2.85
C PRO A 210 19.81 -5.98 4.19
N SER A 211 20.00 -7.23 4.64
CA SER A 211 20.70 -7.56 5.90
C SER A 211 22.15 -7.07 5.97
N GLU A 212 22.79 -6.78 4.84
CA GLU A 212 24.18 -6.27 4.76
C GLU A 212 24.27 -4.73 4.86
N TYR A 213 23.14 -4.03 4.94
CA TYR A 213 23.10 -2.56 4.96
C TYR A 213 22.67 -2.01 6.31
N SER A 214 23.20 -0.84 6.68
CA SER A 214 22.76 -0.15 7.89
C SER A 214 21.38 0.48 7.73
N ARG A 215 20.70 0.76 8.85
CA ARG A 215 19.43 1.53 8.88
C ARG A 215 19.49 2.82 8.07
N LYS A 216 20.58 3.58 8.22
CA LYS A 216 20.76 4.88 7.54
C LYS A 216 20.88 4.73 6.03
N GLU A 217 21.35 3.58 5.56
CA GLU A 217 21.46 3.27 4.15
C GLU A 217 20.13 2.82 3.57
N LEU A 218 19.35 2.02 4.29
CA LEU A 218 18.05 1.51 3.82
C LEU A 218 16.94 2.57 3.86
N ILE A 219 16.99 3.55 4.75
CA ILE A 219 15.96 4.60 4.85
C ILE A 219 16.21 5.70 3.80
N CYS A 220 15.28 5.86 2.86
CA CYS A 220 15.28 6.97 1.91
C CYS A 220 14.59 8.21 2.52
N ASP A 221 15.40 9.10 3.07
CA ASP A 221 14.94 10.38 3.63
C ASP A 221 14.52 11.37 2.53
N MET A 222 13.21 11.50 2.31
CA MET A 222 12.63 12.39 1.32
C MET A 222 12.52 13.86 1.75
N GLU A 223 12.89 14.21 2.99
CA GLU A 223 12.93 15.60 3.45
C GLU A 223 14.18 16.34 2.95
N LYS A 224 15.18 15.58 2.46
CA LYS A 224 16.38 16.16 1.85
C LYS A 224 16.04 16.94 0.58
N PRO A 225 16.47 18.21 0.44
CA PRO A 225 16.20 19.02 -0.75
C PRO A 225 16.61 18.35 -2.07
N GLY A 226 17.74 17.63 -2.07
CA GLY A 226 18.20 16.88 -3.24
C GLY A 226 17.30 15.69 -3.62
N ASN A 227 16.58 15.10 -2.67
CA ASN A 227 15.62 14.03 -2.93
C ASN A 227 14.31 14.60 -3.47
N ILE A 228 13.86 15.74 -2.94
CA ILE A 228 12.71 16.49 -3.45
C ILE A 228 12.94 16.88 -4.91
N LEU A 229 14.10 17.47 -5.24
CA LEU A 229 14.41 17.87 -6.61
C LEU A 229 14.48 16.68 -7.58
N ARG A 230 15.06 15.56 -7.14
CA ARG A 230 15.08 14.31 -7.93
C ARG A 230 13.67 13.75 -8.15
N SER A 231 12.80 13.83 -7.15
CA SER A 231 11.39 13.44 -7.27
C SER A 231 10.68 14.29 -8.31
N LEU A 232 10.88 15.62 -8.27
CA LEU A 232 10.31 16.54 -9.27
C LEU A 232 10.80 16.21 -10.68
N ARG A 233 12.09 15.87 -10.85
CA ARG A 233 12.61 15.43 -12.15
C ARG A 233 11.90 14.19 -12.67
N TYR A 234 11.66 13.19 -11.81
CA TYR A 234 10.90 12.00 -12.19
C TYR A 234 9.45 12.33 -12.51
N PHE A 235 8.82 13.22 -11.74
CA PHE A 235 7.47 13.69 -12.00
C PHE A 235 7.35 14.36 -13.39
N THR A 236 8.30 15.22 -13.76
CA THR A 236 8.30 15.90 -15.07
C THR A 236 8.64 15.00 -16.26
N ALA A 237 9.13 13.77 -16.01
CA ALA A 237 9.47 12.83 -17.08
C ALA A 237 8.22 12.11 -17.66
N TYR A 238 7.06 12.28 -17.04
CA TYR A 238 5.79 11.77 -17.56
C TYR A 238 5.05 12.89 -18.29
N ASP A 239 4.85 12.71 -19.59
CA ASP A 239 3.96 13.55 -20.39
C ASP A 239 2.51 13.12 -20.11
N PHE A 240 1.65 14.09 -19.77
CA PHE A 240 0.26 13.87 -19.38
C PHE A 240 -0.68 13.94 -20.57
#